data_AF-A0A4Y2LRD1-F1
#
_entry.id   AF-A0A4Y2LRD1-F1
#
_cell.length_a   1.000
_cell.length_b   1.000
_cell.length_c   1.000
_cell.angle_alpha   90.00
_cell.angle_beta   90.00
_cell.angle_gamma   90.00
#
_symmetry.space_group_name_H-M   'P 1'
#
loop_
_entity.id
_entity.type
_entity.pdbx_description
1 polymer ?
#
loop_
_entity_poly.entity_id
_entity_poly.type
_entity_poly.pdbx_seq_one_letter_code
_entity_poly.pdbx_strand_id
1 'polypeptide(L)'
;MDLYVQTSSVVSKHASICSDQPAATRIGIDILKRGGNAADAAVATMAALTVLQPTSCGPGGDCHCTFYRKKDKKVMTVNGRY
;
A
#
# COMPACT_ATOMS: atom_id res chain seq x y z
N MET A 1 27.98 -14.72 6.48
CA MET A 1 26.80 -14.02 7.02
C MET A 1 25.58 -14.64 6.37
N ASP A 2 24.88 -15.51 7.09
CA ASP A 2 23.63 -16.11 6.62
C ASP A 2 22.51 -15.07 6.74
N LEU A 3 21.89 -14.73 5.62
CA LEU A 3 20.74 -13.82 5.56
C LEU A 3 19.50 -14.60 6.01
N TYR A 4 19.05 -14.36 7.24
CA TYR A 4 17.80 -14.93 7.74
C TYR A 4 16.61 -14.18 7.14
N VAL A 5 15.86 -14.85 6.27
CA VAL A 5 14.60 -14.33 5.73
C VAL A 5 13.49 -14.60 6.77
N GLN A 6 12.95 -13.54 7.39
CA GLN A 6 11.93 -13.67 8.44
C GLN A 6 10.60 -14.27 7.94
N THR A 7 10.25 -14.11 6.65
CA THR A 7 8.99 -14.63 6.08
C THR A 7 9.17 -15.02 4.61
N SER A 8 8.47 -16.05 4.13
CA SER A 8 8.50 -16.45 2.71
C SER A 8 7.89 -15.39 1.78
N SER A 9 8.35 -15.34 0.53
CA SER A 9 7.77 -14.48 -0.50
C SER A 9 6.36 -14.95 -0.87
N VAL A 10 5.43 -14.00 -1.00
CA VAL A 10 4.04 -14.28 -1.39
C VAL A 10 3.88 -14.08 -2.89
N VAL A 11 3.38 -15.10 -3.59
CA VAL A 11 3.05 -15.03 -5.01
C VAL A 11 1.53 -15.06 -5.19
N SER A 12 1.00 -14.10 -5.94
CA SER A 12 -0.43 -14.00 -6.25
C SER A 12 -0.62 -13.85 -7.76
N LYS A 13 -1.65 -14.52 -8.30
CA LYS A 13 -2.00 -14.44 -9.73
C LYS A 13 -2.63 -13.10 -10.12
N HIS A 14 -3.18 -12.35 -9.15
CA HIS A 14 -4.00 -11.17 -9.42
C HIS A 14 -3.38 -9.90 -8.83
N ALA A 15 -3.22 -9.85 -7.51
CA ALA A 15 -2.71 -8.70 -6.80
C ALA A 15 -2.16 -9.11 -5.42
N SER A 16 -1.24 -8.32 -4.89
CA SER A 16 -0.70 -8.42 -3.53
C SER A 16 -0.69 -7.04 -2.87
N ILE A 17 -0.80 -7.02 -1.55
CA ILE A 17 -0.68 -5.82 -0.71
C ILE A 17 0.38 -6.12 0.35
N CYS A 18 1.21 -5.13 0.65
CA CYS A 18 2.22 -5.18 1.72
C CYS A 18 2.12 -3.88 2.51
N SER A 19 2.14 -3.98 3.84
CA SER A 19 2.18 -2.83 4.76
C SER A 19 2.71 -3.26 6.13
N ASP A 20 3.08 -2.29 6.97
CA ASP A 20 3.64 -2.52 8.31
C ASP A 20 2.66 -3.23 9.25
N GLN A 21 1.35 -3.07 9.03
CA GLN A 21 0.31 -3.59 9.89
C GLN A 21 -0.50 -4.67 9.15
N PRO A 22 -0.53 -5.93 9.63
CA PRO A 22 -1.29 -7.01 8.99
C PRO A 22 -2.78 -6.70 8.79
N ALA A 23 -3.39 -5.96 9.72
CA ALA A 23 -4.78 -5.52 9.62
C ALA A 23 -5.00 -4.50 8.48
N ALA A 24 -4.06 -3.58 8.25
CA ALA A 24 -4.12 -2.65 7.12
C ALA A 24 -3.98 -3.40 5.78
N THR A 25 -3.05 -4.36 5.69
CA THR A 25 -2.91 -5.25 4.53
C THR A 25 -4.21 -5.99 4.22
N ARG A 26 -4.89 -6.52 5.23
CA ARG A 26 -6.19 -7.19 5.08
C ARG A 26 -7.26 -6.27 4.49
N ILE A 27 -7.34 -5.03 4.98
CA ILE A 27 -8.28 -4.01 4.47
C ILE A 27 -8.01 -3.70 3.00
N GLY A 28 -6.75 -3.51 2.61
CA GLY A 28 -6.36 -3.32 1.21
C GLY A 28 -6.77 -4.49 0.31
N ILE A 29 -6.56 -5.73 0.79
CA ILE A 29 -7.01 -6.94 0.09
C ILE A 29 -8.53 -6.97 -0.08
N ASP A 30 -9.29 -6.58 0.95
CA ASP A 30 -10.75 -6.56 0.89
C ASP A 30 -11.27 -5.51 -0.11
N ILE A 31 -10.58 -4.37 -0.27
CA ILE A 31 -10.88 -3.40 -1.35
C ILE A 31 -10.64 -3.99 -2.73
N LEU A 32 -9.53 -4.71 -2.93
CA LEU A 32 -9.27 -5.40 -4.20
C LEU A 32 -10.35 -6.45 -4.49
N LYS A 33 -10.78 -7.22 -3.48
CA LYS A 33 -11.87 -8.21 -3.61
C LYS A 33 -13.21 -7.58 -3.96
N ARG A 34 -13.45 -6.33 -3.54
CA ARG A 34 -14.65 -5.55 -3.89
C ARG A 34 -14.59 -4.93 -5.29
N GLY A 35 -13.54 -5.22 -6.08
CA GLY A 35 -13.38 -4.70 -7.43
C GLY A 35 -12.65 -3.36 -7.52
N GLY A 36 -12.07 -2.88 -6.41
CA GLY A 36 -11.21 -1.71 -6.40
C GLY A 36 -9.91 -1.95 -7.16
N ASN A 37 -9.31 -0.88 -7.66
CA ASN A 37 -8.01 -0.92 -8.34
C ASN A 37 -6.84 -0.78 -7.34
N ALA A 38 -5.60 -0.78 -7.83
CA ALA A 38 -4.41 -0.65 -6.99
C ALA A 38 -4.34 0.66 -6.20
N ALA A 39 -4.84 1.77 -6.78
CA ALA A 39 -4.89 3.06 -6.09
C ALA A 39 -5.95 3.07 -4.97
N ASP A 40 -7.13 2.52 -5.23
CA ASP A 40 -8.20 2.41 -4.20
C ASP A 40 -7.71 1.59 -3.00
N ALA A 41 -7.06 0.46 -3.29
CA ALA A 41 -6.49 -0.41 -2.26
C ALA A 41 -5.36 0.28 -1.48
N ALA A 42 -4.49 1.04 -2.15
CA ALA A 42 -3.43 1.80 -1.49
C ALA A 42 -3.99 2.89 -0.57
N VAL A 43 -4.99 3.66 -1.02
CA VAL A 43 -5.64 4.70 -0.21
C VAL A 43 -6.31 4.10 1.02
N ALA A 44 -7.07 3.00 0.86
CA ALA A 44 -7.71 2.34 1.99
C ALA A 44 -6.70 1.75 2.99
N THR A 45 -5.60 1.17 2.49
CA THR A 45 -4.51 0.66 3.34
C THR A 45 -3.86 1.79 4.13
N MET A 46 -3.56 2.92 3.48
CA MET A 46 -2.99 4.09 4.16
C MET A 46 -3.97 4.68 5.19
N ALA A 47 -5.25 4.80 4.85
CA ALA A 47 -6.27 5.25 5.79
C ALA A 47 -6.33 4.35 7.03
N ALA A 48 -6.27 3.03 6.86
CA ALA A 48 -6.17 2.10 7.99
C ALA A 48 -4.89 2.30 8.82
N LEU A 49 -3.74 2.53 8.18
CA LEU A 49 -2.48 2.80 8.87
C LEU A 49 -2.54 4.07 9.73
N THR A 50 -3.28 5.12 9.33
CA THR A 50 -3.42 6.31 10.18
C THR A 50 -4.07 6.02 11.53
N VAL A 51 -4.89 4.97 11.62
CA VAL A 51 -5.53 4.54 12.87
C VAL A 51 -4.69 3.48 13.60
N LEU A 52 -4.08 2.56 12.85
CA LEU A 52 -3.33 1.43 13.42
C LEU A 52 -1.89 1.80 13.82
N GLN A 53 -1.32 2.83 13.20
CA GLN A 53 0.06 3.30 13.39
C GLN A 53 0.10 4.84 13.43
N PRO A 54 -0.65 5.49 14.35
CA PRO A 54 -0.81 6.95 14.38
C PRO A 54 0.47 7.71 14.74
N THR A 55 1.43 7.04 15.39
CA THR A 55 2.73 7.63 15.75
C THR A 55 3.70 7.74 14.58
N SER A 56 3.42 7.05 13.46
CA SER A 56 4.31 7.07 12.28
C SER A 56 3.70 7.77 11.08
N CYS A 57 2.37 7.75 10.94
CA CYS A 57 1.68 8.37 9.82
C CYS A 57 0.31 8.90 10.25
N GLY A 58 -0.17 9.93 9.55
CA GLY A 58 -1.45 10.56 9.87
C GLY A 58 -1.85 11.63 8.85
N PRO A 59 -3.09 12.12 8.92
CA PRO A 59 -3.64 13.10 7.97
C PRO A 59 -2.94 14.46 8.02
N GLY A 60 -2.23 14.77 9.11
CA GLY A 60 -1.44 16.00 9.24
C GLY A 60 0.00 15.89 8.73
N GLY A 61 0.39 14.75 8.16
CA GLY A 61 1.72 14.53 7.58
C GLY A 61 1.81 14.93 6.10
N ASP A 62 2.85 14.45 5.44
CA ASP A 62 3.00 14.49 3.98
C ASP A 62 2.69 13.14 3.34
N CYS A 63 2.63 13.11 2.02
CA CYS A 63 2.42 11.89 1.26
C CYS A 63 3.28 11.89 0.00
N HIS A 64 3.92 10.76 -0.27
CA HIS A 64 4.65 10.54 -1.50
C HIS A 64 4.22 9.20 -2.09
N CYS A 65 3.65 9.21 -3.29
CA CYS A 65 3.13 8.02 -3.95
C CYS A 65 3.70 7.91 -5.36
N THR A 66 4.35 6.79 -5.65
CA THR A 66 4.80 6.46 -7.01
C THR A 66 4.00 5.28 -7.52
N PHE A 67 3.43 5.41 -8.71
CA PHE A 67 2.62 4.36 -9.31
C PHE A 67 2.87 4.24 -10.81
N TYR A 68 2.71 3.03 -11.32
CA TYR A 68 2.75 2.75 -12.75
C TYR A 68 1.34 2.78 -13.33
N ARG A 69 1.11 3.65 -14.31
CA ARG A 69 -0.16 3.74 -15.02
C ARG A 69 -0.09 2.99 -16.35
N LYS A 70 -0.73 1.81 -16.40
CA LYS A 70 -0.77 0.95 -17.60
C LYS A 70 -1.30 1.66 -18.85
N LYS A 71 -2.30 2.55 -18.70
CA LYS A 71 -2.95 3.25 -19.83
C LYS A 71 -1.95 3.95 -20.74
N ASP A 72 -1.00 4.67 -20.15
CA ASP A 72 0.00 5.46 -20.90
C ASP A 72 1.40 4.86 -20.80
N LYS A 73 1.54 3.71 -20.12
CA LYS A 73 2.82 3.03 -19.82
C LYS A 73 3.85 3.94 -19.14
N LYS A 74 3.39 4.82 -18.24
CA LYS A 74 4.24 5.78 -17.53
C LYS A 74 4.30 5.48 -16.04
N VAL A 75 5.46 5.71 -15.46
CA VAL A 75 5.63 5.85 -14.01
C VAL A 75 5.34 7.30 -13.65
N MET A 76 4.49 7.50 -12.66
CA MET A 76 4.14 8.81 -12.14
C MET A 76 4.39 8.87 -10.65
N THR A 77 4.71 10.07 -10.19
CA THR A 77 4.98 10.34 -8.78
C THR A 77 4.14 11.54 -8.36
N VAL A 78 3.48 11.42 -7.21
CA VAL A 78 2.67 12.46 -6.59
C VAL A 78 3.32 12.83 -5.27
N ASN A 79 3.70 14.10 -5.15
CA ASN A 79 4.23 14.69 -3.93
C ASN A 79 3.14 15.57 -3.29
N GLY A 80 2.70 15.21 -2.09
CA GLY A 80 1.69 15.89 -1.29
C GLY A 80 2.26 16.81 -0.21
N ARG A 81 3.55 17.17 -0.30
CA ARG A 81 4.19 18.15 0.57
C ARG A 81 3.99 19.56 -0.01
N TYR A 82 3.57 20.50 0.82
CA TYR A 82 3.52 21.93 0.50
C TYR A 82 4.86 22.62 0.81
#